data_AF-G5AHR7-F1
#
_entry.id   AF-G5AHR7-F1
#
_cell.length_a   1.000
_cell.length_b   1.000
_cell.length_c   1.000
_cell.angle_alpha   90.00
_cell.angle_beta   90.00
_cell.angle_gamma   90.00
#
_symmetry.space_group_name_H-M   'P 1'
#
loop_
_entity.id
_entity.type
_entity.pdbx_description
1 polymer ?
#
loop_
_entity_poly.entity_id
_entity_poly.type
_entity_poly.pdbx_seq_one_letter_code
_entity_poly.pdbx_strand_id
1 'polypeptide(L)'
;GVTCSPFGAVPNGEADLSVDGRVIHDLSCPKGTSVNDQVQDEPTITVTYDGAAVLAQRILDVEQEFPGLARMATGDVAGAFRNIPLAAEAACRFAGTLPELGILVIDLSCPFGWSDSPRQYWSAGG
;
A
#
# COMPACT_ATOMS: atom_id res chain seq x y z
N GLY A 1 -7.23 -19.08 3.82
CA GLY A 1 -8.46 -18.91 3.02
C GLY A 1 -8.10 -18.30 1.69
N VAL A 2 -8.92 -18.49 0.66
CA VAL A 2 -8.73 -17.84 -0.65
C VAL A 2 -9.66 -16.63 -0.71
N THR A 3 -9.13 -15.49 -1.13
CA THR A 3 -9.92 -14.29 -1.44
C THR A 3 -9.66 -13.93 -2.89
N CYS A 4 -10.70 -13.58 -3.62
CA CYS A 4 -10.62 -13.18 -5.01
C CYS A 4 -11.30 -11.82 -5.18
N SER A 5 -10.56 -10.82 -5.64
CA SER A 5 -11.07 -9.47 -5.84
C SER A 5 -10.94 -9.00 -7.30
N PRO A 6 -11.70 -8.00 -7.75
CA PRO A 6 -11.65 -7.54 -9.13
C PRO A 6 -10.44 -6.64 -9.39
N PHE A 7 -10.11 -6.50 -10.66
CA PHE A 7 -9.20 -5.46 -11.14
C PHE A 7 -9.96 -4.34 -11.83
N GLY A 8 -9.52 -3.11 -11.60
CA GLY A 8 -9.92 -1.93 -12.35
C GLY A 8 -8.74 -1.32 -13.08
N ALA A 9 -9.01 -0.33 -13.94
CA ALA A 9 -7.98 0.47 -14.57
C ALA A 9 -8.36 1.95 -14.50
N VAL A 10 -7.38 2.81 -14.21
CA VAL A 10 -7.55 4.27 -14.17
C VAL A 10 -6.53 4.94 -15.07
N PRO A 11 -6.86 6.09 -15.69
CA PRO A 11 -5.90 6.84 -16.49
C PRO A 11 -4.66 7.23 -15.67
N ASN A 12 -3.48 7.18 -16.29
CA ASN A 12 -2.26 7.67 -15.67
C ASN A 12 -2.05 9.16 -15.99
N GLY A 13 -2.37 10.04 -15.03
CA GLY A 13 -2.29 11.49 -15.24
C GLY A 13 -3.39 11.98 -16.20
N GLU A 14 -3.00 12.83 -17.16
CA GLU A 14 -3.93 13.44 -18.13
C GLU A 14 -4.10 12.61 -19.42
N ALA A 15 -3.34 11.53 -19.59
CA ALA A 15 -3.45 10.67 -20.75
C ALA A 15 -4.74 9.85 -20.71
N ASP A 16 -5.32 9.56 -21.88
CA ASP A 16 -6.48 8.67 -21.97
C ASP A 16 -6.12 7.23 -21.53
N LEU A 17 -7.07 6.52 -20.93
CA LEU A 17 -6.89 5.14 -20.45
C LEU A 17 -6.43 4.17 -21.55
N SER A 18 -6.84 4.41 -22.80
CA SER A 18 -6.42 3.61 -23.95
C SER A 18 -4.95 3.80 -24.32
N VAL A 19 -4.30 4.86 -23.83
CA VAL A 19 -2.90 5.19 -24.08
C VAL A 19 -2.02 4.82 -22.89
N ASP A 20 -2.43 5.22 -21.68
CA ASP A 20 -1.68 4.94 -20.45
C ASP A 20 -2.63 4.78 -19.26
N GLY A 21 -2.52 3.63 -18.60
CA GLY A 21 -3.42 3.21 -17.53
C GLY A 21 -2.69 2.53 -16.39
N ARG A 22 -3.16 2.78 -15.16
CA ARG A 22 -2.75 2.04 -13.97
C ARG A 22 -3.79 1.00 -13.63
N VAL A 23 -3.37 -0.25 -13.56
CA VAL A 23 -4.20 -1.35 -13.06
C VAL A 23 -4.29 -1.22 -11.54
N ILE A 24 -5.50 -1.36 -11.00
CA ILE A 24 -5.79 -1.34 -9.57
C ILE A 24 -6.38 -2.69 -9.18
N HIS A 25 -5.76 -3.35 -8.20
CA HIS A 25 -6.32 -4.52 -7.53
C HIS A 25 -7.23 -4.04 -6.38
N ASP A 26 -8.54 -4.29 -6.45
CA ASP A 26 -9.47 -3.79 -5.43
C ASP A 26 -9.51 -4.71 -4.20
N LEU A 27 -8.49 -4.58 -3.36
CA LEU A 27 -8.33 -5.35 -2.12
C LEU A 27 -9.34 -5.01 -1.02
N SER A 28 -10.25 -4.06 -1.27
CA SER A 28 -11.37 -3.70 -0.39
C SER A 28 -12.70 -4.33 -0.83
N CYS A 29 -12.67 -5.14 -1.89
CA CYS A 29 -13.81 -5.86 -2.42
C CYS A 29 -13.67 -7.39 -2.19
N PRO A 30 -14.78 -8.09 -1.88
CA PRO A 30 -16.08 -7.55 -1.51
C PRO A 30 -16.09 -7.08 -0.05
N LYS A 31 -16.77 -5.97 0.20
CA LYS A 31 -16.85 -5.33 1.52
C LYS A 31 -17.32 -6.31 2.60
N GLY A 32 -16.67 -6.27 3.75
CA GLY A 32 -16.89 -7.13 4.92
C GLY A 32 -16.12 -8.45 4.89
N THR A 33 -15.56 -8.84 3.74
CA THR A 33 -14.79 -10.09 3.59
C THR A 33 -13.51 -9.94 2.77
N SER A 34 -13.22 -8.71 2.32
CA SER A 34 -12.05 -8.40 1.52
C SER A 34 -10.76 -8.59 2.32
N VAL A 35 -9.62 -8.55 1.63
CA VAL A 35 -8.32 -8.63 2.28
C VAL A 35 -8.13 -7.51 3.30
N ASN A 36 -8.59 -6.30 2.96
CA ASN A 36 -8.50 -5.13 3.85
C ASN A 36 -9.48 -5.18 5.02
N ASP A 37 -10.59 -5.92 4.92
CA ASP A 37 -11.53 -6.10 6.03
C ASP A 37 -11.06 -7.19 7.02
N GLN A 38 -10.17 -8.09 6.59
CA GLN A 38 -9.66 -9.17 7.42
C GLN A 38 -8.52 -8.66 8.31
N VAL A 39 -8.78 -8.62 9.62
CA VAL A 39 -7.77 -8.34 10.64
C VAL A 39 -6.78 -9.53 10.70
N GLN A 40 -5.48 -9.26 10.64
CA GLN A 40 -4.46 -10.25 10.99
C GLN A 40 -4.34 -10.28 12.52
N ASP A 41 -4.64 -11.42 13.15
CA ASP A 41 -4.61 -11.60 14.61
C ASP A 41 -3.18 -11.66 15.21
N GLU A 42 -2.14 -11.50 14.39
CA GLU A 42 -0.74 -11.61 14.82
C GLU A 42 -0.32 -10.39 15.67
N PRO A 43 0.47 -10.59 16.75
CA PRO A 43 1.04 -9.50 17.54
C PRO A 43 1.94 -8.64 16.66
N THR A 44 1.57 -7.37 16.53
CA THR A 44 2.08 -6.47 15.49
C THR A 44 2.93 -5.35 16.07
N ILE A 45 3.91 -4.88 15.30
CA ILE A 45 4.64 -3.65 15.61
C ILE A 45 3.67 -2.47 15.51
N THR A 46 3.48 -1.74 16.59
CA THR A 46 2.65 -0.53 16.59
C THR A 46 3.36 0.58 15.83
N VAL A 47 3.03 0.74 14.55
CA VAL A 47 3.40 1.92 13.78
C VAL A 47 2.36 3.01 14.05
N THR A 48 2.75 4.07 14.78
CA THR A 48 1.90 5.24 15.03
C THR A 48 2.19 6.35 14.03
N TYR A 49 1.13 6.95 13.49
CA TYR A 49 1.23 8.16 12.67
C TYR A 49 0.37 9.26 13.29
N ASP A 50 1.02 10.30 13.82
CA ASP A 50 0.36 11.39 14.54
C ASP A 50 -0.31 12.42 13.60
N GLY A 51 -0.23 12.19 12.28
CA GLY A 51 -0.82 13.07 11.28
C GLY A 51 0.13 14.13 10.75
N ALA A 52 -0.19 14.62 9.55
CA ALA A 52 0.66 15.59 8.84
C ALA A 52 0.82 16.90 9.60
N ALA A 53 -0.22 17.35 10.31
CA ALA A 53 -0.19 18.58 11.10
C ALA A 53 0.83 18.50 12.25
N VAL A 54 0.90 17.36 12.94
CA VAL A 54 1.87 17.15 14.03
C VAL A 54 3.29 17.12 13.48
N LEU A 55 3.52 16.46 12.34
CA LEU A 55 4.83 16.47 11.68
C LEU A 55 5.22 17.88 11.22
N ALA A 56 4.28 18.64 10.64
CA ALA A 56 4.52 20.02 10.23
C ALA A 56 4.86 20.91 11.43
N GLN A 57 4.14 20.78 12.55
CA GLN A 57 4.43 21.52 13.76
C GLN A 57 5.84 21.20 14.29
N ARG A 58 6.23 19.92 14.32
CA ARG A 58 7.58 19.52 14.73
C ARG A 58 8.67 20.13 13.85
N ILE A 59 8.44 20.26 12.54
CA ILE A 59 9.37 20.94 11.64
C ILE A 59 9.51 22.42 12.01
N LEU A 60 8.39 23.10 12.30
CA LEU A 60 8.39 24.49 12.73
C LEU A 60 9.09 24.70 14.07
N ASP A 61 8.86 23.80 15.03
CA ASP A 61 9.49 23.84 16.36
C ASP A 61 11.01 23.68 16.24
N VAL A 62 11.49 22.74 15.39
CA VAL A 62 12.92 22.55 15.14
C VAL A 62 13.56 23.77 14.46
N GLU A 63 12.87 24.42 13.52
CA GLU A 63 13.36 25.65 12.90
C GLU A 63 13.37 26.82 13.90
N GLN A 64 12.42 26.88 14.83
CA GLN A 64 12.42 27.88 15.90
C GLN A 64 13.60 27.68 16.87
N GLU A 65 13.90 26.44 17.23
CA GLU A 65 15.00 26.09 18.14
C GLU A 65 16.37 26.21 17.47
N PHE A 66 16.47 25.85 16.18
CA PHE A 66 17.71 25.87 15.40
C PHE A 66 17.53 26.58 14.04
N PRO A 67 17.41 27.92 14.03
CA PRO A 67 17.14 28.68 12.82
C PRO A 67 18.15 28.43 11.70
N GLY A 68 17.66 28.15 10.49
CA GLY A 68 18.46 27.89 9.30
C GLY A 68 19.12 26.51 9.24
N LEU A 69 18.96 25.67 10.28
CA LEU A 69 19.52 24.32 10.35
C LEU A 69 18.48 23.22 10.16
N ALA A 70 17.18 23.52 10.21
CA ALA A 70 16.17 22.51 9.92
C ALA A 70 16.32 22.01 8.47
N ARG A 71 16.34 20.70 8.29
CA ARG A 71 16.40 20.04 6.98
C ARG A 71 15.36 18.93 6.96
N MET A 72 14.63 18.85 5.86
CA MET A 72 13.68 17.77 5.61
C MET A 72 14.22 16.93 4.46
N ALA A 73 14.38 15.63 4.70
CA ALA A 73 14.57 14.65 3.65
C ALA A 73 13.21 14.04 3.34
N THR A 74 12.74 14.21 2.10
CA THR A 74 11.56 13.51 1.59
C THR A 74 12.02 12.48 0.57
N GLY A 75 11.41 11.31 0.64
CA GLY A 75 11.64 10.23 -0.31
C GLY A 75 10.30 9.65 -0.74
N ASP A 76 10.19 9.33 -2.02
CA ASP A 76 9.08 8.56 -2.53
C ASP A 76 9.42 7.07 -2.38
N VAL A 77 8.45 6.29 -1.91
CA VAL A 77 8.54 4.84 -1.78
C VAL A 77 7.84 4.14 -2.96
N ALA A 78 7.76 4.81 -4.11
CA ALA A 78 7.16 4.28 -5.31
C ALA A 78 7.70 2.89 -5.64
N GLY A 79 6.81 1.91 -5.57
CA GLY A 79 7.13 0.53 -5.86
C GLY A 79 7.91 -0.21 -4.78
N ALA A 80 8.20 0.37 -3.61
CA ALA A 80 8.95 -0.31 -2.56
C ALA A 80 8.26 -1.62 -2.09
N PHE A 81 6.92 -1.62 -2.02
CA PHE A 81 6.14 -2.78 -1.62
C PHE A 81 6.34 -4.00 -2.52
N ARG A 82 6.63 -3.78 -3.82
CA ARG A 82 6.89 -4.87 -4.78
C ARG A 82 8.12 -5.71 -4.43
N ASN A 83 9.01 -5.16 -3.59
CA ASN A 83 10.25 -5.82 -3.18
C ASN A 83 10.07 -6.63 -1.87
N ILE A 84 8.87 -6.61 -1.27
CA ILE A 84 8.57 -7.34 -0.03
C ILE A 84 7.78 -8.59 -0.41
N PRO A 85 8.36 -9.80 -0.35
CA PRO A 85 7.66 -11.02 -0.72
C PRO A 85 6.53 -11.35 0.27
N LEU A 86 5.44 -11.92 -0.24
CA LEU A 86 4.38 -12.48 0.60
C LEU A 86 4.74 -13.92 1.00
N ALA A 87 4.33 -14.32 2.20
CA ALA A 87 4.37 -15.73 2.60
C ALA A 87 3.51 -16.57 1.64
N ALA A 88 4.02 -17.72 1.21
CA ALA A 88 3.36 -18.57 0.22
C ALA A 88 1.96 -19.01 0.69
N GLU A 89 1.80 -19.23 1.98
CA GLU A 89 0.55 -19.63 2.64
C GLU A 89 -0.50 -18.50 2.63
N ALA A 90 -0.05 -17.25 2.52
CA ALA A 90 -0.89 -16.06 2.49
C ALA A 90 -1.16 -15.54 1.06
N ALA A 91 -0.32 -15.89 0.08
CA ALA A 91 -0.41 -15.38 -1.30
C ALA A 91 -1.81 -15.57 -1.92
N CYS A 92 -2.48 -16.71 -1.66
CA CYS A 92 -3.82 -16.98 -2.16
C CYS A 92 -4.92 -16.04 -1.64
N ARG A 93 -4.63 -15.21 -0.62
CA ARG A 93 -5.54 -14.13 -0.20
C ARG A 93 -5.47 -12.93 -1.14
N PHE A 94 -4.39 -12.77 -1.89
CA PHE A 94 -4.17 -11.65 -2.81
C PHE A 94 -4.36 -12.10 -4.25
N ALA A 95 -5.40 -12.90 -4.50
CA ALA A 95 -5.79 -13.29 -5.84
C ALA A 95 -6.85 -12.34 -6.39
N GLY A 96 -6.84 -12.17 -7.71
CA GLY A 96 -7.86 -11.43 -8.41
C GLY A 96 -8.09 -11.97 -9.82
N THR A 97 -9.25 -11.64 -10.40
CA THR A 97 -9.61 -12.12 -11.73
C THR A 97 -9.87 -10.98 -12.70
N LEU A 98 -9.56 -11.24 -13.97
CA LEU A 98 -10.00 -10.46 -15.12
C LEU A 98 -10.95 -11.36 -15.94
N PRO A 99 -12.25 -11.39 -15.59
CA PRO A 99 -13.21 -12.34 -16.17
C PRO A 99 -13.29 -12.27 -17.69
N GLU A 100 -13.19 -11.07 -18.26
CA GLU A 100 -13.27 -10.80 -19.69
C GLU A 100 -12.13 -11.49 -20.47
N LEU A 101 -10.99 -11.73 -19.81
CA LEU A 101 -9.82 -12.37 -20.37
C LEU A 101 -9.66 -13.82 -19.90
N GLY A 102 -10.46 -14.28 -18.92
CA GLY A 102 -10.31 -15.59 -18.30
C GLY A 102 -9.00 -15.75 -17.51
N ILE A 103 -8.46 -14.66 -16.98
CA ILE A 103 -7.15 -14.64 -16.29
C ILE A 103 -7.34 -14.57 -14.76
N LEU A 104 -6.56 -15.37 -14.04
CA LEU A 104 -6.35 -15.28 -12.61
C LEU A 104 -4.94 -14.72 -12.35
N VAL A 105 -4.86 -13.71 -11.49
CA VAL A 105 -3.60 -13.10 -11.04
C VAL A 105 -3.46 -13.32 -9.54
N ILE A 106 -2.25 -13.57 -9.08
CA ILE A 106 -1.93 -13.70 -7.65
C ILE A 106 -0.73 -12.79 -7.38
N ASP A 107 -0.88 -11.86 -6.43
CA ASP A 107 0.25 -11.05 -5.98
C ASP A 107 1.19 -11.92 -5.12
N LEU A 108 2.48 -11.89 -5.45
CA LEU A 108 3.53 -12.62 -4.71
C LEU A 108 4.39 -11.70 -3.83
N SER A 109 4.10 -10.41 -3.88
CA SER A 109 4.72 -9.36 -3.08
C SER A 109 3.64 -8.47 -2.48
N CYS A 110 3.96 -7.68 -1.46
CA CYS A 110 3.01 -6.75 -0.84
C CYS A 110 2.37 -5.86 -1.91
N PRO A 111 1.04 -5.97 -2.12
CA PRO A 111 0.39 -5.23 -3.19
C PRO A 111 0.12 -3.79 -2.77
N PHE A 112 0.05 -2.92 -3.78
CA PHE A 112 -0.44 -1.57 -3.59
C PHE A 112 -1.94 -1.59 -3.26
N GLY A 113 -2.36 -0.82 -2.26
CA GLY A 113 -3.75 -0.78 -1.79
C GLY A 113 -4.09 -1.75 -0.66
N TRP A 114 -3.17 -2.64 -0.25
CA TRP A 114 -3.34 -3.39 1.00
C TRP A 114 -3.04 -2.49 2.20
N SER A 115 -3.94 -2.47 3.18
CA SER A 115 -3.86 -1.61 4.36
C SER A 115 -2.63 -1.86 5.23
N ASP A 116 -2.07 -3.07 5.20
CA ASP A 116 -0.89 -3.44 6.00
C ASP A 116 0.44 -3.33 5.24
N SER A 117 0.43 -3.09 3.91
CA SER A 117 1.65 -2.91 3.11
C SER A 117 2.64 -1.89 3.69
N PRO A 118 2.21 -0.71 4.19
CA PRO A 118 3.12 0.25 4.82
C PRO A 118 3.83 -0.30 6.08
N ARG A 119 3.15 -1.14 6.86
CA ARG A 119 3.73 -1.76 8.06
C ARG A 119 4.72 -2.86 7.69
N GLN A 120 4.42 -3.67 6.68
CA GLN A 120 5.37 -4.66 6.18
C GLN A 120 6.64 -4.00 5.64
N TYR A 121 6.52 -2.84 5.01
CA TYR A 121 7.68 -2.05 4.59
C TYR A 121 8.51 -1.55 5.76
N TRP A 122 7.87 -1.05 6.82
CA TRP A 122 8.58 -0.68 8.05
C TRP A 122 9.35 -1.86 8.65
N SER A 123 8.72 -3.04 8.74
CA SER A 123 9.39 -4.25 9.27
C SER A 123 10.55 -4.73 8.40
N ALA A 124 10.45 -4.59 7.07
CA ALA A 124 11.49 -5.06 6.15
C ALA A 124 12.68 -4.09 6.04
N GLY A 125 12.46 -2.78 6.24
CA GLY A 125 13.48 -1.74 6.09
C GLY A 125 13.94 -1.06 7.38
N GLY A 126 13.30 -1.35 8.51
CA GLY A 126 13.63 -0.82 9.84
C GLY A 126 14.85 -1.44 10.50
#